data_AF-A0A3C1JBP3-F1
#
_entry.id   AF-A0A3C1JBP3-F1
#
_cell.length_a   1.000
_cell.length_b   1.000
_cell.length_c   1.000
_cell.angle_alpha   90.00
_cell.angle_beta   90.00
_cell.angle_gamma   90.00
#
_symmetry.space_group_name_H-M   'P 1'
#
loop_
_entity.id
_entity.type
_entity.pdbx_description
1 polymer ?
#
loop_
_entity_poly.entity_id
_entity_poly.type
_entity_poly.pdbx_seq_one_letter_code
_entity_poly.pdbx_strand_id
1 'polypeptide(L)'
;MKWTVKEWVPEGYQARKAGALTAYIYRSFRWPDFYRDGAPAYEVRYGRAAIALIRFEGKGATVRALEAAAAFPEIGDLDLVEIALWVSKLRSASLGLN
;
A
#
# COMPACT_ATOMS: atom_id res chain seq x y z
N MET A 1 -14.10 -2.86 -8.67
CA MET A 1 -14.59 -2.15 -7.45
C MET A 1 -13.61 -1.03 -7.17
N LYS A 2 -14.01 0.11 -6.58
CA LYS A 2 -13.16 1.31 -6.54
C LYS A 2 -12.72 1.60 -5.10
N TRP A 3 -11.44 1.41 -4.80
CA TRP A 3 -10.86 1.90 -3.55
C TRP A 3 -10.72 3.42 -3.64
N THR A 4 -11.11 4.12 -2.57
CA THR A 4 -10.82 5.54 -2.39
C THR A 4 -9.63 5.66 -1.45
N VAL A 5 -8.52 6.16 -1.97
CA VAL A 5 -7.29 6.35 -1.20
C VAL A 5 -7.02 7.84 -1.01
N LYS A 6 -6.69 8.24 0.21
CA LYS A 6 -6.26 9.60 0.55
C LYS A 6 -5.05 9.55 1.44
N GLU A 7 -4.23 10.59 1.39
CA GLU A 7 -3.24 10.83 2.44
C GLU A 7 -3.97 11.23 3.74
N TRP A 8 -3.57 10.62 4.86
CA TRP A 8 -4.17 10.85 6.18
C TRP A 8 -3.17 11.49 7.15
N VAL A 9 -1.90 11.11 7.04
CA VAL A 9 -0.74 11.70 7.73
C VAL A 9 0.41 11.77 6.71
N PRO A 10 1.46 12.57 6.93
CA PRO A 10 2.58 12.65 5.99
C PRO A 10 3.14 11.27 5.66
N GLU A 11 3.17 10.92 4.36
CA GLU A 11 3.57 9.59 3.86
C GLU A 11 2.74 8.40 4.40
N GLY A 12 1.56 8.66 4.94
CA GLY A 12 0.63 7.65 5.43
C GLY A 12 -0.76 7.81 4.79
N TYR A 13 -1.28 6.72 4.24
CA TYR A 13 -2.51 6.73 3.43
C TYR A 13 -3.61 5.91 4.08
N GLN A 14 -4.85 6.27 3.80
CA GLN A 14 -6.04 5.53 4.17
C GLN A 14 -6.77 5.12 2.91
N ALA A 15 -6.96 3.82 2.72
CA ALA A 15 -7.74 3.23 1.64
C ALA A 15 -9.10 2.76 2.19
N ARG A 16 -10.20 3.18 1.55
CA ARG A 16 -11.56 2.78 1.91
C ARG A 16 -12.29 2.18 0.72
N LYS A 17 -12.97 1.06 0.94
CA LYS A 17 -13.90 0.43 -0.02
C LYS A 17 -15.34 0.64 0.46
N ALA A 18 -16.29 0.72 -0.47
CA ALA A 18 -17.71 0.67 -0.11
C ALA A 18 -18.01 -0.63 0.65
N GLY A 19 -18.79 -0.56 1.74
CA GLY A 19 -19.04 -1.72 2.62
C GLY A 19 -18.12 -1.83 3.84
N ALA A 20 -17.53 -0.71 4.30
CA ALA A 20 -16.77 -0.57 5.55
C ALA A 20 -15.33 -1.13 5.60
N LEU A 21 -14.78 -1.65 4.50
CA LEU A 21 -13.36 -2.04 4.49
C LEU A 21 -12.48 -0.80 4.55
N THR A 22 -11.61 -0.73 5.57
CA THR A 22 -10.62 0.33 5.73
C THR A 22 -9.25 -0.28 5.93
N ALA A 23 -8.33 0.01 5.01
CA ALA A 23 -6.92 -0.32 5.14
C ALA A 23 -6.09 0.95 5.35
N TYR A 24 -5.00 0.82 6.09
CA TYR A 24 -4.07 1.89 6.39
C TYR A 24 -2.71 1.54 5.82
N ILE A 25 -2.07 2.48 5.15
CA ILE A 25 -0.80 2.29 4.46
C ILE A 25 0.22 3.21 5.12
N TYR A 26 1.28 2.64 5.67
CA TYR A 26 2.32 3.39 6.38
C TYR A 26 3.67 3.18 5.72
N ARG A 27 4.52 4.20 5.70
CA ARG A 27 5.92 4.01 5.35
C ARG A 27 6.56 3.01 6.31
N SER A 28 7.22 1.99 5.76
CA SER A 28 7.92 0.95 6.50
C SER A 28 9.42 1.05 6.23
N PHE A 29 10.23 0.81 7.27
CA PHE A 29 11.69 0.75 7.18
C PHE A 29 12.22 -0.61 6.73
N ARG A 30 11.36 -1.63 6.61
CA ARG A 30 11.78 -3.01 6.34
C ARG A 30 11.08 -3.56 5.11
N TRP A 31 11.82 -3.65 4.01
CA TRP A 31 11.53 -4.60 2.94
C TRP A 31 12.29 -5.91 3.24
N PRO A 32 11.73 -7.10 2.95
CA PRO A 32 12.45 -8.36 3.14
C PRO A 32 13.81 -8.34 2.43
N ASP A 33 14.81 -8.91 3.12
CA ASP A 33 16.26 -8.63 3.11
C ASP A 33 17.00 -8.36 1.78
N PHE A 34 16.39 -8.62 0.63
CA PHE A 34 17.03 -8.47 -0.68
C PHE A 34 17.24 -7.00 -1.12
N TYR A 35 16.54 -6.06 -0.50
CA TYR A 35 16.52 -4.66 -0.92
C TYR A 35 16.75 -3.68 0.23
N ARG A 36 17.86 -3.88 0.97
CA ARG A 36 18.27 -2.98 2.07
C ARG A 36 18.56 -1.55 1.62
N ASP A 37 18.95 -1.38 0.36
CA ASP A 37 19.20 -0.07 -0.25
C ASP A 37 18.11 0.27 -1.28
N GLY A 38 17.54 1.48 -1.19
CA GLY A 38 16.64 2.02 -2.21
C GLY A 38 15.36 2.70 -1.69
N ALA A 39 14.36 2.79 -2.58
CA ALA A 39 13.10 3.51 -2.37
C ALA A 39 12.30 2.99 -1.16
N PRO A 40 11.55 3.87 -0.47
CA PRO A 40 10.82 3.51 0.74
C PRO A 40 9.77 2.43 0.48
N ALA A 41 9.72 1.47 1.40
CA ALA A 41 8.66 0.48 1.48
C ALA A 41 7.45 1.07 2.19
N TYR A 42 6.28 0.49 1.91
CA TYR A 42 5.02 0.81 2.57
C TYR A 42 4.36 -0.48 3.04
N GLU A 43 3.84 -0.49 4.25
CA GLU A 43 3.08 -1.59 4.81
C GLU A 43 1.58 -1.29 4.70
N VAL A 44 0.82 -2.23 4.12
CA VAL A 44 -0.65 -2.20 4.11
C VAL A 44 -1.14 -2.98 5.31
N ARG A 45 -1.86 -2.28 6.19
CA ARG A 45 -2.48 -2.82 7.39
C ARG A 45 -3.99 -2.86 7.23
N TYR A 46 -4.58 -4.00 7.57
CA TYR A 46 -6.02 -4.17 7.64
C TYR A 46 -6.38 -4.78 9.00
N GLY A 47 -7.33 -4.16 9.71
CA GLY A 47 -7.54 -4.43 11.12
C GLY A 47 -6.27 -4.20 11.94
N ARG A 48 -5.77 -5.24 12.62
CA ARG A 48 -4.52 -5.22 13.39
C ARG A 48 -3.34 -5.91 12.69
N ALA A 49 -3.54 -6.41 11.48
CA ALA A 49 -2.56 -7.21 10.76
C ALA A 49 -1.92 -6.43 9.61
N ALA A 50 -0.61 -6.64 9.41
CA ALA A 50 0.07 -6.25 8.17
C ALA A 50 -0.21 -7.34 7.13
N ILE A 51 -0.86 -6.97 6.02
CA ILE A 51 -1.32 -7.92 5.00
C ILE A 51 -0.53 -7.82 3.70
N ALA A 52 0.15 -6.70 3.44
CA ALA A 52 0.98 -6.56 2.26
C ALA A 52 2.11 -5.55 2.47
N LEU A 53 3.13 -5.67 1.64
CA LEU A 53 4.18 -4.67 1.47
C LEU A 53 4.14 -4.12 0.05
N ILE A 54 4.31 -2.81 -0.10
CA ILE A 54 4.39 -2.11 -1.38
C ILE A 54 5.75 -1.41 -1.48
N ARG A 55 6.44 -1.58 -2.60
CA ARG A 55 7.66 -0.83 -2.94
C ARG A 55 7.44 -0.10 -4.24
N PHE A 56 7.80 1.17 -4.29
CA PHE A 56 7.71 1.98 -5.50
C PHE A 56 9.05 2.08 -6.21
N GLU A 57 9.07 1.79 -7.50
CA GLU A 57 10.26 1.79 -8.35
C GLU A 57 9.96 2.57 -9.63
N GLY A 58 10.40 3.83 -9.69
CA GLY A 58 10.06 4.73 -10.79
C GLY A 58 8.54 4.93 -10.92
N LYS A 59 7.98 4.55 -12.07
CA LYS A 59 6.52 4.60 -12.34
C LYS A 59 5.78 3.32 -11.91
N GLY A 60 6.50 2.29 -11.46
CA GLY A 60 5.96 1.00 -11.06
C GLY A 60 5.83 0.81 -9.56
N ALA A 61 5.10 -0.25 -9.16
CA ALA A 61 5.01 -0.70 -7.79
C ALA A 61 5.11 -2.23 -7.73
N THR A 62 5.92 -2.74 -6.81
CA THR A 62 5.97 -4.15 -6.45
C THR A 62 5.11 -4.34 -5.22
N VAL A 63 4.14 -5.26 -5.30
CA VAL A 63 3.23 -5.60 -4.21
C VAL A 63 3.49 -7.04 -3.78
N ARG A 64 3.71 -7.24 -2.48
CA ARG A 64 3.89 -8.56 -1.89
C ARG A 64 2.84 -8.76 -0.82
N ALA A 65 1.91 -9.69 -1.03
CA ALA A 65 1.02 -10.16 0.03
C ALA A 65 1.84 -10.89 1.11
N LEU A 66 1.45 -10.69 2.36
CA LEU A 66 2.00 -11.39 3.53
C LEU A 66 1.05 -12.55 3.89
N GLU A 67 1.56 -13.56 4.60
CA GLU A 67 0.78 -14.72 5.04
C GLU A 67 -0.52 -14.33 5.78
N ALA A 68 -0.48 -13.23 6.54
CA ALA A 68 -1.64 -12.72 7.26
C ALA A 68 -2.79 -12.29 6.34
N ALA A 69 -2.54 -12.00 5.04
CA ALA A 69 -3.59 -11.71 4.07
C ALA A 69 -4.56 -12.87 3.88
N ALA A 70 -4.10 -14.12 4.07
CA ALA A 70 -4.95 -15.31 3.96
C ALA A 70 -6.13 -15.32 4.96
N ALA A 71 -6.03 -14.56 6.06
CA ALA A 71 -7.11 -14.40 7.03
C ALA A 71 -8.21 -13.41 6.57
N PHE A 72 -8.01 -12.70 5.46
CA PHE A 72 -8.89 -11.63 4.97
C PHE A 72 -9.23 -11.82 3.49
N PRO A 73 -10.02 -12.87 3.13
CA PRO A 73 -10.36 -13.19 1.75
C PRO A 73 -11.14 -12.07 1.03
N GLU A 74 -11.69 -11.11 1.75
CA GLU A 74 -12.35 -9.93 1.20
C GLU A 74 -11.39 -8.90 0.57
N ILE A 75 -10.07 -9.05 0.78
CA ILE A 75 -9.02 -8.27 0.14
C ILE A 75 -8.18 -9.20 -0.74
N GLY A 76 -8.39 -9.14 -2.06
CA GLY A 76 -7.62 -9.93 -3.01
C GLY A 76 -6.36 -9.22 -3.51
N ASP A 77 -5.52 -9.94 -4.25
CA ASP A 77 -4.29 -9.38 -4.83
C ASP A 77 -4.55 -8.15 -5.72
N LEU A 78 -5.64 -8.17 -6.49
CA LEU A 78 -6.04 -7.04 -7.33
C LEU A 78 -6.41 -5.79 -6.50
N ASP A 79 -7.01 -5.97 -5.32
CA ASP A 79 -7.30 -4.86 -4.40
C ASP A 79 -5.98 -4.24 -3.89
N LEU A 80 -5.00 -5.08 -3.54
CA LEU A 80 -3.68 -4.62 -3.09
C LEU A 80 -2.92 -3.86 -4.18
N VAL A 81 -3.00 -4.32 -5.43
CA VAL A 81 -2.44 -3.63 -6.61
C VAL A 81 -3.15 -2.30 -6.85
N GLU A 82 -4.48 -2.24 -6.76
CA GLU A 82 -5.23 -0.99 -6.92
C GLU A 82 -4.83 0.03 -5.84
N ILE A 83 -4.70 -0.40 -4.59
CA ILE A 83 -4.22 0.43 -3.47
C ILE A 83 -2.81 0.97 -3.78
N ALA A 84 -1.90 0.12 -4.26
CA ALA A 84 -0.54 0.53 -4.60
C ALA A 84 -0.51 1.57 -5.73
N LEU A 85 -1.30 1.39 -6.78
CA LEU A 85 -1.39 2.36 -7.88
C LEU A 85 -1.90 3.73 -7.42
N TRP A 86 -2.91 3.74 -6.54
CA TRP A 86 -3.40 4.98 -5.94
C TRP A 86 -2.35 5.68 -5.09
N VAL A 87 -1.64 4.93 -4.24
CA VAL A 87 -0.56 5.49 -3.42
C VAL A 87 0.56 6.02 -4.30
N SER A 88 0.94 5.31 -5.37
CA SER A 88 1.92 5.78 -6.36
C SER A 88 1.52 7.15 -6.94
N LYS A 89 0.25 7.28 -7.37
CA LYS A 89 -0.29 8.53 -7.91
C LYS A 89 -0.23 9.67 -6.89
N LEU A 90 -0.62 9.42 -5.64
CA LEU A 90 -0.57 10.43 -4.57
C LEU A 90 0.87 10.87 -4.26
N ARG A 91 1.81 9.93 -4.25
CA ARG A 91 3.24 10.20 -4.04
C ARG A 91 3.81 11.06 -5.16
N SER A 92 3.55 10.71 -6.42
CA SER A 92 4.02 11.49 -7.57
C SER A 92 3.49 12.92 -7.55
N ALA A 93 2.21 13.11 -7.20
CA ALA A 93 1.61 14.43 -7.05
C ALA A 93 2.26 15.24 -5.91
N SER A 94 2.59 14.61 -4.79
CA SER A 94 3.27 15.26 -3.65
C SER A 94 4.71 15.67 -3.99
N LEU A 95 5.41 14.87 -4.80
CA LEU A 95 6.81 15.11 -5.20
C LEU A 95 6.95 16.03 -6.43
N GLY A 96 5.85 16.47 -7.05
CA GLY A 96 5.88 17.25 -8.30
C GLY A 96 6.43 16.47 -9.51
N LEU A 97 6.45 15.14 -9.42
CA LEU A 97 6.86 14.24 -10.50
C LEU A 97 5.64 14.00 -11.39
N ASN A 98 5.51 14.75 -12.48
CA ASN A 98 4.50 14.51 -13.52
C ASN A 98 4.89 13.34 -14.43
#